data_AF-A0A7Y3DGB5-F1
#
_entry.id   AF-A0A7Y3DGB5-F1
#
_cell.length_a   1.000
_cell.length_b   1.000
_cell.length_c   1.000
_cell.angle_alpha   90.00
_cell.angle_beta   90.00
_cell.angle_gamma   90.00
#
_symmetry.space_group_name_H-M   'P 1'
#
loop_
_entity.id
_entity.type
_entity.pdbx_description
1 polymer ?
#
loop_
_entity_poly.entity_id
_entity_poly.type
_entity_poly.pdbx_seq_one_letter_code
_entity_poly.pdbx_strand_id
1 'polypeptide(L)'
;MKTTPTAGPRRRRSIRTIGAVLLTALMLLLAACDTSPPTTESTITTGAPSTTTTEAASTPGLPGRPGGGDADENPPAFFDDRLIAADYWDEELRILSANMGFDGIIGWPDTEFETIRAGGGSFYAEGCAVDNPLVSGATATGVEALYRGVADDTPDYDDGLPIVFTWPILTSTINPEDFLFTLNTGEQVVPNSAGIMPNWELNERNVPVVFGDFGNRLDGPDAVYVEKLEIVDDGTPLMFLGPNGVQSGVGLTWEDGRSPYESGPVLVGAKLNHVGDRPAGEGGAPPLERVLLPNDEFALYGGGDFRLRLLTSGGYTPTGIDSLTPNAYENHFRIHAAAEDGSTVLLSEVGVDYEVAGGTLRVLGLADLGQAEDQGATYDLCYQEDADNYIDIILIGDEAAARSITHVEVPSEGEYLPLYNPGGPGPTPFPDVRYTAPSPPDLEPVLIALDDPMRVSTP
;
A
#
# COMPACT_ATOMS: atom_id res chain seq x y z
N MET A 1 45.72 6.52 -45.55
CA MET A 1 45.05 6.72 -46.86
C MET A 1 43.82 5.83 -46.88
N LYS A 2 42.64 6.39 -46.57
CA LYS A 2 41.58 6.77 -47.53
C LYS A 2 41.17 5.64 -48.48
N THR A 3 39.97 5.10 -48.30
CA THR A 3 38.81 5.43 -49.16
C THR A 3 37.53 4.73 -48.67
N THR A 4 36.49 5.55 -48.51
CA THR A 4 35.08 5.20 -48.33
C THR A 4 34.48 4.65 -49.63
N PRO A 5 33.42 3.84 -49.57
CA PRO A 5 32.23 4.06 -50.41
C PRO A 5 30.91 3.91 -49.62
N THR A 6 30.12 4.99 -49.50
CA THR A 6 28.89 5.31 -50.25
C THR A 6 27.64 4.50 -49.90
N ALA A 7 26.67 5.23 -49.33
CA ALA A 7 25.36 4.81 -48.91
C ALA A 7 24.40 4.56 -50.09
N GLY A 8 23.54 3.55 -49.93
CA GLY A 8 22.33 3.30 -50.73
C GLY A 8 21.10 3.16 -49.83
N PRO A 9 19.88 3.41 -50.34
CA PRO A 9 18.74 3.84 -49.54
C PRO A 9 18.06 2.68 -48.79
N ARG A 10 17.97 2.78 -47.46
CA ARG A 10 17.12 1.87 -46.66
C ARG A 10 15.66 2.26 -46.83
N ARG A 11 14.91 1.41 -47.53
CA ARG A 11 13.44 1.39 -47.52
C ARG A 11 12.96 1.17 -46.08
N ARG A 12 12.29 2.17 -45.51
CA ARG A 12 11.46 1.98 -44.30
C ARG A 12 10.29 1.05 -44.67
N ARG A 13 10.31 -0.18 -44.17
CA ARG A 13 9.08 -0.96 -43.98
C ARG A 13 8.57 -0.60 -42.59
N SER A 14 7.44 0.09 -42.53
CA SER A 14 6.69 0.25 -41.29
C SER A 14 6.13 -1.12 -40.92
N ILE A 15 6.73 -1.76 -39.92
CA ILE A 15 6.06 -2.79 -39.15
C ILE A 15 5.22 -1.99 -38.15
N ARG A 16 3.90 -1.98 -38.35
CA ARG A 16 2.95 -1.52 -37.34
C ARG A 16 2.96 -2.58 -36.25
N THR A 17 3.65 -2.29 -35.16
CA THR A 17 3.55 -3.06 -33.91
C THR A 17 2.19 -2.72 -33.30
N ILE A 18 1.30 -3.70 -33.26
CA ILE A 18 0.12 -3.73 -32.41
C ILE A 18 0.64 -4.23 -31.06
N GLY A 19 0.56 -3.41 -30.02
CA GLY A 19 1.04 -3.75 -28.68
C GLY A 19 1.33 -2.49 -27.86
N ALA A 20 0.28 -1.83 -27.40
CA ALA A 20 0.31 -0.74 -26.41
C ALA A 20 -1.13 -0.37 -26.02
N VAL A 21 -1.85 -1.28 -25.35
CA VAL A 21 -3.13 -1.01 -24.64
C VAL A 21 -3.29 -2.09 -23.57
N LEU A 22 -2.48 -2.07 -22.50
CA LEU A 22 -2.73 -2.84 -21.25
C LEU A 22 -1.64 -2.54 -20.19
N LEU A 23 -1.45 -1.30 -19.72
CA LEU A 23 -0.52 -1.06 -18.58
C LEU A 23 -0.69 0.36 -18.03
N THR A 24 -1.84 0.61 -17.42
CA THR A 24 -2.31 1.91 -16.94
C THR A 24 -3.50 1.58 -16.04
N ALA A 25 -3.29 0.86 -14.93
CA ALA A 25 -4.39 0.20 -14.22
C ALA A 25 -4.33 0.16 -12.68
N LEU A 26 -3.28 0.63 -11.99
CA LEU A 26 -3.34 0.69 -10.51
C LEU A 26 -3.46 2.11 -9.96
N MET A 27 -2.74 3.09 -10.51
CA MET A 27 -3.12 4.52 -10.37
C MET A 27 -4.08 5.02 -11.47
N LEU A 28 -4.28 4.26 -12.56
CA LEU A 28 -5.17 4.67 -13.66
C LEU A 28 -6.55 4.01 -13.69
N LEU A 29 -6.87 3.09 -12.76
CA LEU A 29 -8.29 2.74 -12.54
C LEU A 29 -9.06 3.85 -11.81
N LEU A 30 -8.35 4.87 -11.29
CA LEU A 30 -8.92 5.98 -10.52
C LEU A 30 -9.21 7.24 -11.37
N ALA A 31 -8.64 7.44 -12.56
CA ALA A 31 -8.66 8.75 -13.22
C ALA A 31 -9.35 8.84 -14.61
N ALA A 32 -10.01 7.80 -15.12
CA ALA A 32 -10.60 7.89 -16.47
C ALA A 32 -11.90 7.09 -16.66
N CYS A 33 -13.04 7.70 -16.30
CA CYS A 33 -14.30 7.47 -17.01
C CYS A 33 -15.05 8.79 -17.21
N ASP A 34 -15.08 9.24 -18.47
CA ASP A 34 -16.24 9.78 -19.19
C ASP A 34 -15.98 11.14 -19.89
N THR A 35 -15.76 11.07 -21.20
CA THR A 35 -15.89 12.24 -22.09
C THR A 35 -16.75 11.88 -23.30
N SER A 36 -18.07 11.98 -23.15
CA SER A 36 -18.98 12.17 -24.29
C SER A 36 -20.30 12.85 -23.85
N PRO A 37 -20.68 14.02 -24.40
CA PRO A 37 -21.92 14.70 -24.00
C PRO A 37 -23.15 14.12 -24.70
N PRO A 38 -24.32 13.98 -24.03
CA PRO A 38 -25.53 13.56 -24.71
C PRO A 38 -26.23 14.75 -25.39
N THR A 39 -26.67 14.52 -26.62
CA THR A 39 -27.64 15.37 -27.33
C THR A 39 -28.94 14.58 -27.51
N THR A 40 -30.07 15.13 -27.08
CA THR A 40 -31.42 15.05 -27.70
C THR A 40 -32.48 15.63 -26.73
N GLU A 41 -33.08 16.76 -27.05
CA GLU A 41 -34.40 16.94 -27.69
C GLU A 41 -35.61 16.51 -26.83
N SER A 42 -36.38 17.53 -26.42
CA SER A 42 -37.62 17.46 -25.67
C SER A 42 -38.82 17.35 -26.60
N THR A 43 -39.82 16.53 -26.26
CA THR A 43 -41.16 16.66 -26.84
C THR A 43 -42.25 16.47 -25.78
N ILE A 44 -43.11 17.47 -25.68
CA ILE A 44 -44.25 17.60 -24.77
C ILE A 44 -45.48 16.98 -25.42
N THR A 45 -46.34 16.30 -24.66
CA THR A 45 -47.77 16.15 -25.00
C THR A 45 -48.65 16.17 -23.75
N THR A 46 -49.82 16.80 -23.92
CA THR A 46 -50.79 17.31 -22.94
C THR A 46 -52.05 16.42 -22.85
N GLY A 47 -52.76 16.41 -21.70
CA GLY A 47 -54.21 16.05 -21.66
C GLY A 47 -54.80 15.46 -20.35
N ALA A 48 -55.52 16.31 -19.60
CA ALA A 48 -56.30 16.19 -18.33
C ALA A 48 -57.60 15.32 -18.35
N PRO A 49 -58.52 15.27 -17.32
CA PRO A 49 -58.45 15.39 -15.83
C PRO A 49 -59.34 14.40 -14.99
N SER A 50 -59.29 14.55 -13.63
CA SER A 50 -60.26 14.20 -12.54
C SER A 50 -60.06 12.83 -11.86
N THR A 51 -60.02 12.63 -10.53
CA THR A 51 -60.61 13.30 -9.36
C THR A 51 -59.74 13.18 -8.08
N THR A 52 -59.95 14.12 -7.17
CA THR A 52 -59.24 14.45 -5.92
C THR A 52 -59.33 13.40 -4.79
N THR A 53 -58.20 13.10 -4.13
CA THR A 53 -58.13 12.90 -2.67
C THR A 53 -56.73 13.25 -2.17
N THR A 54 -56.69 13.92 -1.01
CA THR A 54 -55.56 14.64 -0.42
C THR A 54 -54.61 13.70 0.32
N GLU A 55 -53.32 13.72 -0.01
CA GLU A 55 -52.24 13.23 0.87
C GLU A 55 -50.92 13.95 0.55
N ALA A 56 -50.00 13.95 1.52
CA ALA A 56 -48.87 14.85 1.69
C ALA A 56 -47.90 14.94 0.48
N ALA A 57 -47.26 16.10 0.36
CA ALA A 57 -46.32 16.44 -0.71
C ALA A 57 -45.13 15.47 -0.79
N SER A 58 -45.16 14.58 -1.78
CA SER A 58 -44.02 13.84 -2.31
C SER A 58 -43.24 14.71 -3.30
N THR A 59 -41.93 14.88 -3.06
CA THR A 59 -40.99 15.43 -4.04
C THR A 59 -40.87 14.49 -5.25
N PRO A 60 -40.70 15.01 -6.49
CA PRO A 60 -40.65 14.18 -7.69
C PRO A 60 -39.40 13.29 -7.72
N GLY A 61 -39.61 11.99 -7.97
CA GLY A 61 -38.53 11.01 -8.10
C GLY A 61 -37.59 11.32 -9.25
N LEU A 62 -36.29 11.32 -8.93
CA LEU A 62 -35.21 11.24 -9.90
C LEU A 62 -35.28 9.88 -10.63
N PRO A 63 -34.89 9.80 -11.90
CA PRO A 63 -34.77 8.52 -12.59
C PRO A 63 -33.78 7.63 -11.84
N GLY A 64 -34.18 6.38 -11.59
CA GLY A 64 -33.42 5.42 -10.80
C GLY A 64 -31.98 5.26 -11.31
N ARG A 65 -31.05 5.39 -10.37
CA ARG A 65 -29.66 4.95 -10.46
C ARG A 65 -29.61 3.54 -11.07
N PRO A 66 -28.76 3.25 -12.07
CA PRO A 66 -28.34 1.88 -12.31
C PRO A 66 -27.64 1.46 -11.01
N GLY A 67 -28.22 0.51 -10.28
CA GLY A 67 -27.81 0.20 -8.90
C GLY A 67 -26.30 0.04 -8.79
N GLY A 68 -25.70 0.80 -7.86
CA GLY A 68 -24.54 0.26 -7.18
C GLY A 68 -25.09 -0.92 -6.41
N GLY A 69 -24.69 -2.13 -6.79
CA GLY A 69 -25.03 -3.30 -6.00
C GLY A 69 -24.49 -3.12 -4.59
N ASP A 70 -25.16 -3.72 -3.63
CA ASP A 70 -24.60 -3.90 -2.29
C ASP A 70 -23.19 -4.51 -2.44
N ALA A 71 -22.19 -3.98 -1.72
CA ALA A 71 -20.83 -4.50 -1.77
C ALA A 71 -20.78 -5.97 -1.29
N ASP A 72 -21.80 -6.41 -0.56
CA ASP A 72 -22.05 -7.80 -0.18
C ASP A 72 -22.53 -8.69 -1.34
N GLU A 73 -23.17 -8.11 -2.37
CA GLU A 73 -23.72 -8.87 -3.49
C GLU A 73 -22.65 -9.22 -4.55
N ASN A 74 -21.63 -8.38 -4.72
CA ASN A 74 -20.49 -8.63 -5.61
C ASN A 74 -19.19 -8.01 -5.06
N PRO A 75 -18.54 -8.65 -4.08
CA PRO A 75 -17.31 -8.10 -3.51
C PRO A 75 -16.17 -8.09 -4.56
N PRO A 76 -15.19 -7.17 -4.43
CA PRO A 76 -14.00 -7.18 -5.29
C PRO A 76 -13.29 -8.53 -5.27
N ALA A 77 -12.63 -8.89 -6.37
CA ALA A 77 -12.15 -10.26 -6.62
C ALA A 77 -11.06 -10.77 -5.64
N PHE A 78 -10.49 -9.90 -4.82
CA PHE A 78 -9.50 -10.22 -3.79
C PHE A 78 -10.09 -10.45 -2.39
N PHE A 79 -11.41 -10.37 -2.24
CA PHE A 79 -12.17 -10.86 -1.08
C PHE A 79 -12.43 -12.37 -1.21
N ASP A 80 -11.36 -13.15 -1.44
CA ASP A 80 -11.42 -14.55 -1.85
C ASP A 80 -10.81 -15.53 -0.83
N ASP A 81 -10.36 -15.01 0.32
CA ASP A 81 -9.69 -15.72 1.42
C ASP A 81 -8.41 -16.47 1.06
N ARG A 82 -7.97 -16.46 -0.19
CA ARG A 82 -6.83 -17.27 -0.61
C ARG A 82 -5.56 -16.75 0.05
N LEU A 83 -4.82 -17.68 0.66
CA LEU A 83 -3.51 -17.44 1.23
C LEU A 83 -2.57 -18.53 0.76
N ILE A 84 -1.40 -18.15 0.25
CA ILE A 84 -0.35 -19.05 -0.21
C ILE A 84 0.95 -18.62 0.43
N ALA A 85 1.45 -19.45 1.33
CA ALA A 85 2.66 -19.17 2.09
C ALA A 85 2.65 -17.77 2.75
N ALA A 86 1.48 -17.35 3.25
CA ALA A 86 1.29 -16.04 3.87
C ALA A 86 1.99 -15.94 5.22
N ASP A 87 2.70 -14.84 5.43
CA ASP A 87 3.48 -14.64 6.63
C ASP A 87 2.59 -14.37 7.87
N TYR A 88 2.88 -15.09 8.95
CA TYR A 88 2.51 -14.63 10.29
C TYR A 88 3.77 -14.18 11.04
N TRP A 89 3.58 -13.21 11.93
CA TRP A 89 4.64 -12.43 12.58
C TRP A 89 4.75 -12.72 14.08
N ASP A 90 3.77 -13.43 14.65
CA ASP A 90 3.81 -13.90 16.03
C ASP A 90 2.93 -15.14 16.21
N GLU A 91 3.18 -15.94 17.24
CA GLU A 91 2.38 -17.10 17.63
C GLU A 91 0.99 -16.71 18.16
N GLU A 92 0.78 -15.44 18.50
CA GLU A 92 -0.50 -14.90 18.96
C GLU A 92 -1.04 -13.82 18.02
N LEU A 93 -2.34 -13.85 17.77
CA LEU A 93 -3.05 -12.81 17.05
C LEU A 93 -3.08 -11.50 17.86
N ARG A 94 -2.57 -10.42 17.29
CA ARG A 94 -2.60 -9.06 17.86
C ARG A 94 -2.59 -8.00 16.76
N ILE A 95 -2.93 -6.78 17.15
CA ILE A 95 -2.72 -5.57 16.35
C ILE A 95 -1.32 -5.03 16.68
N LEU A 96 -0.50 -4.81 15.65
CA LEU A 96 0.83 -4.21 15.74
C LEU A 96 0.76 -2.68 15.63
N SER A 97 -0.07 -2.16 14.74
CA SER A 97 -0.32 -0.72 14.60
C SER A 97 -1.71 -0.42 14.04
N ALA A 98 -2.28 0.73 14.41
CA ALA A 98 -3.50 1.27 13.81
C ALA A 98 -3.48 2.81 13.83
N ASN A 99 -2.32 3.39 13.52
CA ASN A 99 -2.18 4.85 13.40
C ASN A 99 -2.74 5.30 12.04
N MET A 100 -3.41 6.47 12.03
CA MET A 100 -3.80 7.13 10.77
C MET A 100 -2.54 7.34 9.91
N GLY A 101 -2.64 7.07 8.62
CA GLY A 101 -1.58 7.31 7.65
C GLY A 101 -1.55 8.76 7.20
N PHE A 102 -2.72 9.30 6.83
CA PHE A 102 -2.89 10.64 6.26
C PHE A 102 -4.34 11.11 6.33
N ASP A 103 -4.56 12.42 6.20
CA ASP A 103 -5.88 13.05 6.20
C ASP A 103 -6.27 13.50 4.78
N GLY A 104 -7.54 13.35 4.41
CA GLY A 104 -8.19 14.15 3.37
C GLY A 104 -7.78 13.92 1.92
N ILE A 105 -7.07 12.83 1.61
CA ILE A 105 -6.54 12.56 0.25
C ILE A 105 -7.20 11.38 -0.44
N ILE A 106 -8.29 10.86 0.11
CA ILE A 106 -9.05 9.73 -0.45
C ILE A 106 -10.45 10.19 -0.83
N GLY A 107 -11.00 9.66 -1.91
CA GLY A 107 -12.36 10.03 -2.33
C GLY A 107 -12.44 11.29 -3.18
N TRP A 108 -11.35 11.74 -3.79
CA TRP A 108 -11.40 12.94 -4.64
C TRP A 108 -12.29 12.74 -5.88
N PRO A 109 -12.95 13.78 -6.39
CA PRO A 109 -13.71 13.69 -7.63
C PRO A 109 -12.82 13.49 -8.88
N ASP A 110 -11.59 14.00 -8.83
CA ASP A 110 -10.58 13.88 -9.87
C ASP A 110 -9.16 14.06 -9.27
N THR A 111 -8.13 13.88 -10.09
CA THR A 111 -6.72 14.10 -9.71
C THR A 111 -6.17 15.37 -10.35
N GLU A 112 -6.99 16.41 -10.49
CA GLU A 112 -6.55 17.70 -11.01
C GLU A 112 -5.87 18.54 -9.92
N PHE A 113 -4.97 19.42 -10.33
CA PHE A 113 -4.12 20.21 -9.42
C PHE A 113 -4.91 20.94 -8.31
N GLU A 114 -6.03 21.57 -8.65
CA GLU A 114 -6.83 22.33 -7.68
C GLU A 114 -7.51 21.41 -6.65
N THR A 115 -7.97 20.23 -7.07
CA THR A 115 -8.58 19.21 -6.21
C THR A 115 -7.55 18.67 -5.22
N ILE A 116 -6.37 18.31 -5.71
CA ILE A 116 -5.26 17.80 -4.90
C ILE A 116 -4.83 18.84 -3.87
N ARG A 117 -4.67 20.09 -4.32
CA ARG A 117 -4.29 21.18 -3.44
C ARG A 117 -5.34 21.45 -2.36
N ALA A 118 -6.63 21.40 -2.71
CA ALA A 118 -7.73 21.56 -1.75
C ALA A 118 -7.74 20.45 -0.72
N GLY A 119 -7.45 19.21 -1.14
CA GLY A 119 -7.32 18.06 -0.26
C GLY A 119 -6.04 18.03 0.56
N GLY A 120 -5.11 18.98 0.36
CA GLY A 120 -3.80 19.01 1.05
C GLY A 120 -2.82 17.94 0.59
N GLY A 121 -3.05 17.35 -0.59
CA GLY A 121 -2.16 16.35 -1.18
C GLY A 121 -0.92 16.94 -1.84
N SER A 122 -0.07 16.04 -2.33
CA SER A 122 1.14 16.34 -3.09
C SER A 122 0.96 16.03 -4.57
N PHE A 123 1.64 16.80 -5.42
CA PHE A 123 1.54 16.73 -6.88
C PHE A 123 2.92 16.90 -7.52
N TYR A 124 3.24 16.04 -8.48
CA TYR A 124 4.44 16.16 -9.30
C TYR A 124 4.15 15.87 -10.77
N ALA A 125 4.45 16.81 -11.66
CA ALA A 125 4.18 16.71 -13.10
C ALA A 125 5.37 17.18 -13.96
N GLU A 126 6.59 16.97 -13.46
CA GLU A 126 7.81 17.25 -14.23
C GLU A 126 8.44 15.96 -14.76
N GLY A 127 9.39 16.11 -15.70
CA GLY A 127 10.14 14.97 -16.23
C GLY A 127 9.26 13.91 -16.89
N CYS A 128 9.33 12.69 -16.39
CA CYS A 128 8.55 11.54 -16.87
C CYS A 128 7.08 11.56 -16.38
N ALA A 129 6.73 12.42 -15.41
CA ALA A 129 5.37 12.59 -14.88
C ALA A 129 4.56 13.69 -15.60
N VAL A 130 5.08 14.27 -16.69
CA VAL A 130 4.38 15.35 -17.42
C VAL A 130 3.02 14.91 -17.98
N ASP A 131 2.94 13.68 -18.50
CA ASP A 131 1.71 13.16 -19.09
C ASP A 131 0.82 12.46 -18.06
N ASN A 132 1.39 11.99 -16.95
CA ASN A 132 0.69 11.32 -15.86
C ASN A 132 1.31 11.81 -14.54
N PRO A 133 0.72 12.85 -13.91
CA PRO A 133 1.23 13.36 -12.65
C PRO A 133 1.24 12.31 -11.54
N LEU A 134 2.28 12.34 -10.70
CA LEU A 134 2.31 11.60 -9.45
C LEU A 134 1.52 12.38 -8.40
N VAL A 135 0.66 11.67 -7.67
CA VAL A 135 -0.27 12.26 -6.70
C VAL A 135 -0.31 11.40 -5.44
N SER A 136 -0.58 12.02 -4.29
CA SER A 136 -0.59 11.33 -3.00
C SER A 136 -1.89 10.61 -2.65
N GLY A 137 -2.89 10.66 -3.51
CA GLY A 137 -4.28 10.33 -3.17
C GLY A 137 -5.02 9.51 -4.21
N ALA A 138 -6.28 9.21 -3.91
CA ALA A 138 -7.14 8.34 -4.70
C ALA A 138 -8.51 9.01 -4.94
N THR A 139 -9.10 8.78 -6.11
CA THR A 139 -10.46 9.22 -6.41
C THR A 139 -11.52 8.32 -5.80
N ALA A 140 -12.73 8.85 -5.59
CA ALA A 140 -13.87 8.07 -5.10
C ALA A 140 -14.15 6.84 -5.97
N THR A 141 -14.10 6.99 -7.30
CA THR A 141 -14.40 5.90 -8.24
C THR A 141 -13.51 4.68 -8.07
N GLY A 142 -12.20 4.86 -7.85
CA GLY A 142 -11.34 3.70 -7.67
C GLY A 142 -11.29 3.19 -6.24
N VAL A 143 -11.64 3.99 -5.23
CA VAL A 143 -11.92 3.45 -3.89
C VAL A 143 -13.13 2.52 -3.97
N GLU A 144 -14.24 2.96 -4.58
CA GLU A 144 -15.44 2.14 -4.80
C GLU A 144 -15.16 0.87 -5.63
N ALA A 145 -14.15 0.90 -6.50
CA ALA A 145 -13.76 -0.27 -7.30
C ALA A 145 -12.97 -1.33 -6.51
N LEU A 146 -12.34 -0.94 -5.39
CA LEU A 146 -11.35 -1.76 -4.69
C LEU A 146 -11.70 -2.04 -3.22
N TYR A 147 -12.57 -1.26 -2.60
CA TYR A 147 -12.89 -1.37 -1.18
C TYR A 147 -14.36 -1.72 -1.00
N ARG A 148 -14.66 -2.43 0.09
CA ARG A 148 -16.03 -2.63 0.56
C ARG A 148 -16.46 -1.35 1.27
N GLY A 149 -17.46 -0.66 0.75
CA GLY A 149 -18.01 0.57 1.34
C GLY A 149 -19.36 0.35 2.02
N VAL A 150 -19.79 1.35 2.78
CA VAL A 150 -21.13 1.42 3.36
C VAL A 150 -22.15 1.83 2.28
N ALA A 151 -23.34 1.23 2.31
CA ALA A 151 -24.38 1.52 1.32
C ALA A 151 -24.79 3.00 1.32
N ASP A 152 -24.87 3.59 0.12
CA ASP A 152 -25.19 5.02 -0.11
C ASP A 152 -24.19 6.02 0.48
N ASP A 153 -23.01 5.56 0.88
CA ASP A 153 -21.88 6.39 1.26
C ASP A 153 -20.77 6.32 0.19
N THR A 154 -20.19 7.46 -0.14
CA THR A 154 -19.11 7.56 -1.11
C THR A 154 -17.98 8.32 -0.44
N PRO A 155 -16.72 7.81 -0.48
CA PRO A 155 -15.58 8.51 0.08
C PRO A 155 -15.48 9.94 -0.45
N ASP A 156 -15.33 10.92 0.43
CA ASP A 156 -15.32 12.35 0.08
C ASP A 156 -14.31 13.09 0.95
N TYR A 157 -13.05 13.13 0.47
CA TYR A 157 -11.92 13.62 1.26
C TYR A 157 -11.74 12.85 2.58
N ASP A 158 -11.84 11.53 2.50
CA ASP A 158 -11.59 10.63 3.62
C ASP A 158 -10.10 10.59 3.98
N ASP A 159 -9.84 10.27 5.25
CA ASP A 159 -8.54 9.90 5.77
C ASP A 159 -8.23 8.44 5.44
N GLY A 160 -6.94 8.07 5.43
CA GLY A 160 -6.50 6.69 5.25
C GLY A 160 -5.75 6.14 6.44
N LEU A 161 -6.11 4.91 6.84
CA LEU A 161 -5.57 4.26 8.03
C LEU A 161 -5.25 2.78 7.74
N PRO A 162 -3.97 2.41 7.62
CA PRO A 162 -3.54 1.02 7.59
C PRO A 162 -3.55 0.41 9.00
N ILE A 163 -4.02 -0.81 9.14
CA ILE A 163 -4.07 -1.55 10.41
C ILE A 163 -3.23 -2.80 10.24
N VAL A 164 -2.19 -2.97 11.05
CA VAL A 164 -1.25 -4.08 10.89
C VAL A 164 -1.54 -5.15 11.94
N PHE A 165 -1.71 -6.40 11.50
CA PHE A 165 -1.92 -7.55 12.37
C PHE A 165 -0.76 -8.54 12.31
N THR A 166 -0.58 -9.35 13.36
CA THR A 166 0.43 -10.41 13.32
C THR A 166 0.06 -11.54 12.37
N TRP A 167 -1.21 -11.77 12.07
CA TRP A 167 -1.67 -12.86 11.20
C TRP A 167 -2.36 -12.32 9.96
N PRO A 168 -2.33 -13.06 8.84
CA PRO A 168 -3.03 -12.65 7.62
C PRO A 168 -4.54 -12.78 7.78
N ILE A 169 -5.27 -11.87 7.15
CA ILE A 169 -6.72 -11.78 7.19
C ILE A 169 -7.35 -12.70 6.14
N LEU A 170 -8.48 -13.32 6.50
CA LEU A 170 -9.40 -13.92 5.54
C LEU A 170 -10.23 -12.80 4.90
N THR A 171 -9.80 -12.34 3.74
CA THR A 171 -10.26 -11.06 3.16
C THR A 171 -11.75 -10.96 2.94
N SER A 172 -12.48 -12.07 2.74
CA SER A 172 -13.93 -12.06 2.57
C SER A 172 -14.69 -11.54 3.79
N THR A 173 -14.06 -11.61 4.98
CA THR A 173 -14.65 -11.21 6.26
C THR A 173 -14.35 -9.76 6.63
N ILE A 174 -13.73 -8.96 5.76
CA ILE A 174 -13.46 -7.55 6.05
C ILE A 174 -14.73 -6.73 5.81
N ASN A 175 -15.24 -6.07 6.85
CA ASN A 175 -16.29 -5.07 6.77
C ASN A 175 -15.84 -3.78 7.48
N PRO A 176 -16.32 -2.60 7.04
CA PRO A 176 -16.08 -1.35 7.78
C PRO A 176 -16.50 -1.44 9.26
N GLU A 177 -17.63 -2.08 9.54
CA GLU A 177 -18.22 -2.22 10.87
C GLU A 177 -17.42 -3.11 11.84
N ASP A 178 -16.45 -3.89 11.35
CA ASP A 178 -15.52 -4.64 12.20
C ASP A 178 -14.62 -3.72 13.04
N PHE A 179 -14.42 -2.47 12.61
CA PHE A 179 -13.46 -1.54 13.18
C PHE A 179 -14.17 -0.39 13.89
N LEU A 180 -13.96 -0.27 15.20
CA LEU A 180 -14.41 0.86 15.99
C LEU A 180 -13.22 1.66 16.52
N PHE A 181 -13.08 2.89 16.05
CA PHE A 181 -12.04 3.79 16.52
C PHE A 181 -12.58 4.73 17.59
N THR A 182 -11.73 5.09 18.54
CA THR A 182 -11.96 6.20 19.47
C THR A 182 -10.89 7.26 19.25
N LEU A 183 -11.33 8.49 18.99
CA LEU A 183 -10.47 9.63 18.79
C LEU A 183 -10.08 10.26 20.13
N ASN A 184 -9.02 11.08 20.14
CA ASN A 184 -8.61 11.86 21.32
C ASN A 184 -9.67 12.84 21.84
N THR A 185 -10.69 13.13 21.05
CA THR A 185 -11.88 13.91 21.44
C THR A 185 -12.89 13.09 22.26
N GLY A 186 -12.72 11.76 22.32
CA GLY A 186 -13.66 10.79 22.86
C GLY A 186 -14.77 10.39 21.89
N GLU A 187 -14.76 10.93 20.67
CA GLU A 187 -15.67 10.51 19.60
C GLU A 187 -15.35 9.10 19.11
N GLN A 188 -16.39 8.34 18.77
CA GLN A 188 -16.25 7.02 18.18
C GLN A 188 -16.63 7.07 16.71
N VAL A 189 -15.76 6.54 15.86
CA VAL A 189 -15.91 6.56 14.41
C VAL A 189 -15.81 5.14 13.85
N VAL A 190 -16.65 4.86 12.86
CA VAL A 190 -16.63 3.65 12.04
C VAL A 190 -16.19 4.07 10.64
N PRO A 191 -15.30 3.33 9.97
CA PRO A 191 -14.91 3.65 8.60
C PRO A 191 -16.08 3.68 7.62
N ASN A 192 -15.93 4.48 6.56
CA ASN A 192 -16.84 4.50 5.41
C ASN A 192 -16.53 3.33 4.46
N SER A 193 -15.27 2.88 4.41
CA SER A 193 -14.85 1.72 3.61
C SER A 193 -13.66 0.98 4.17
N ALA A 194 -13.53 -0.30 3.80
CA ALA A 194 -12.49 -1.21 4.26
C ALA A 194 -12.08 -2.19 3.14
N GLY A 195 -10.81 -2.57 3.11
CA GLY A 195 -10.28 -3.49 2.10
C GLY A 195 -8.84 -3.90 2.38
N ILE A 196 -8.27 -4.66 1.44
CA ILE A 196 -6.92 -5.22 1.59
C ILE A 196 -5.89 -4.58 0.64
N MET A 197 -6.32 -3.77 -0.33
CA MET A 197 -5.39 -3.05 -1.19
C MET A 197 -4.61 -2.01 -0.36
N PRO A 198 -3.31 -1.77 -0.62
CA PRO A 198 -2.44 -2.41 -1.61
C PRO A 198 -1.83 -3.77 -1.19
N ASN A 199 -2.10 -4.30 -0.01
CA ASN A 199 -1.55 -5.55 0.53
C ASN A 199 -2.24 -6.83 0.01
N TRP A 200 -2.46 -6.94 -1.30
CA TRP A 200 -3.35 -7.94 -1.92
C TRP A 200 -2.68 -9.28 -2.27
N GLU A 201 -1.35 -9.36 -2.21
CA GLU A 201 -0.56 -10.55 -2.57
C GLU A 201 -0.89 -11.75 -1.67
N LEU A 202 -0.78 -12.98 -2.18
CA LEU A 202 -1.29 -14.16 -1.44
C LEU A 202 -0.38 -14.60 -0.30
N ASN A 203 0.88 -14.16 -0.31
CA ASN A 203 1.87 -14.36 0.75
C ASN A 203 1.85 -13.25 1.82
N GLU A 204 0.89 -12.33 1.75
CA GLU A 204 0.77 -11.17 2.63
C GLU A 204 -0.62 -11.13 3.31
N ARG A 205 -1.31 -9.98 3.25
CA ARG A 205 -2.64 -9.70 3.80
C ARG A 205 -2.70 -9.54 5.32
N ASN A 206 -1.61 -9.10 5.94
CA ASN A 206 -1.61 -8.70 7.35
C ASN A 206 -2.17 -7.28 7.54
N VAL A 207 -2.31 -6.50 6.48
CA VAL A 207 -2.56 -5.05 6.56
C VAL A 207 -3.80 -4.63 5.75
N PRO A 208 -5.01 -4.71 6.32
CA PRO A 208 -6.16 -4.01 5.77
C PRO A 208 -5.98 -2.50 5.87
N VAL A 209 -6.62 -1.79 4.94
CA VAL A 209 -6.68 -0.33 4.91
C VAL A 209 -8.14 0.08 4.98
N VAL A 210 -8.42 1.07 5.84
CA VAL A 210 -9.74 1.64 6.02
C VAL A 210 -9.73 3.13 5.70
N PHE A 211 -10.87 3.64 5.22
CA PHE A 211 -11.08 5.06 4.91
C PHE A 211 -12.28 5.62 5.65
N GLY A 212 -12.16 6.84 6.17
CA GLY A 212 -13.19 7.53 6.96
C GLY A 212 -12.63 8.77 7.66
N ASP A 213 -13.33 9.29 8.67
CA ASP A 213 -12.91 10.47 9.43
C ASP A 213 -12.11 10.07 10.68
N PHE A 214 -10.78 9.99 10.58
CA PHE A 214 -9.90 9.49 11.65
C PHE A 214 -9.08 10.58 12.34
N GLY A 215 -8.94 11.76 11.75
CA GLY A 215 -8.10 12.80 12.30
C GLY A 215 -8.10 14.10 11.51
N ASN A 216 -7.05 14.90 11.74
CA ASN A 216 -6.79 16.08 10.94
C ASN A 216 -5.29 16.44 10.89
N ARG A 217 -4.93 17.40 10.02
CA ARG A 217 -3.57 17.95 9.93
C ARG A 217 -3.22 19.01 10.97
N LEU A 218 -4.10 19.34 11.92
CA LEU A 218 -3.88 20.44 12.86
C LEU A 218 -2.90 20.04 13.97
N ASP A 219 -2.28 21.01 14.63
CA ASP A 219 -1.38 20.79 15.77
C ASP A 219 -1.98 21.28 17.10
N GLY A 220 -1.36 20.86 18.19
CA GLY A 220 -1.73 21.31 19.53
C GLY A 220 -3.16 20.89 19.92
N PRO A 221 -3.94 21.78 20.56
CA PRO A 221 -5.24 21.42 21.13
C PRO A 221 -6.34 21.13 20.09
N ASP A 222 -6.14 21.54 18.84
CA ASP A 222 -7.10 21.34 17.74
C ASP A 222 -6.78 20.08 16.92
N ALA A 223 -5.67 19.40 17.22
CA ALA A 223 -5.29 18.14 16.58
C ALA A 223 -6.27 17.02 16.96
N VAL A 224 -6.77 16.32 15.94
CA VAL A 224 -7.61 15.12 16.10
C VAL A 224 -6.85 13.91 15.57
N TYR A 225 -6.84 12.82 16.34
CA TYR A 225 -6.18 11.57 15.97
C TYR A 225 -6.78 10.38 16.72
N VAL A 226 -6.54 9.19 16.19
CA VAL A 226 -6.94 7.91 16.79
C VAL A 226 -6.15 7.64 18.06
N GLU A 227 -6.85 7.42 19.17
CA GLU A 227 -6.25 6.94 20.43
C GLU A 227 -6.39 5.43 20.60
N LYS A 228 -7.48 4.86 20.06
CA LYS A 228 -7.83 3.46 20.27
C LYS A 228 -8.51 2.86 19.05
N LEU A 229 -8.19 1.60 18.76
CA LEU A 229 -8.95 0.72 17.88
C LEU A 229 -9.49 -0.46 18.70
N GLU A 230 -10.73 -0.85 18.43
CA GLU A 230 -11.36 -2.09 18.88
C GLU A 230 -11.89 -2.87 17.68
N ILE A 231 -11.61 -4.16 17.62
CA ILE A 231 -12.28 -5.07 16.68
C ILE A 231 -13.56 -5.57 17.36
N VAL A 232 -14.71 -5.22 16.79
CA VAL A 232 -16.03 -5.39 17.44
C VAL A 232 -16.80 -6.59 16.90
N ASP A 233 -17.74 -7.10 17.70
CA ASP A 233 -18.72 -8.09 17.25
C ASP A 233 -19.94 -7.37 16.66
N ASP A 234 -20.02 -7.34 15.35
CA ASP A 234 -21.12 -6.78 14.56
C ASP A 234 -22.05 -7.87 13.98
N GLY A 235 -21.74 -9.15 14.23
CA GLY A 235 -22.42 -10.32 13.65
C GLY A 235 -21.72 -10.93 12.43
N THR A 236 -20.66 -10.31 11.91
CA THR A 236 -19.84 -10.70 10.76
C THR A 236 -18.35 -10.59 11.08
N PRO A 237 -17.84 -11.37 12.05
CA PRO A 237 -16.54 -11.13 12.66
C PRO A 237 -15.38 -11.17 11.66
N LEU A 238 -14.46 -10.22 11.77
CA LEU A 238 -13.14 -10.27 11.14
C LEU A 238 -12.37 -11.53 11.54
N MET A 239 -11.96 -12.33 10.55
CA MET A 239 -11.29 -13.62 10.74
C MET A 239 -9.85 -13.63 10.21
N PHE A 240 -9.00 -14.38 10.89
CA PHE A 240 -7.57 -14.48 10.62
C PHE A 240 -7.16 -15.95 10.51
N LEU A 241 -6.13 -16.24 9.71
CA LEU A 241 -5.52 -17.57 9.66
C LEU A 241 -4.18 -17.56 10.40
N GLY A 242 -4.11 -18.24 11.54
CA GLY A 242 -2.89 -18.42 12.32
C GLY A 242 -2.29 -19.83 12.22
N PRO A 243 -1.17 -20.09 12.90
CA PRO A 243 -0.51 -21.40 12.90
C PRO A 243 -1.39 -22.54 13.42
N ASN A 244 -2.39 -22.22 14.26
CA ASN A 244 -3.31 -23.19 14.86
C ASN A 244 -4.70 -23.21 14.19
N GLY A 245 -4.86 -22.53 13.04
CA GLY A 245 -6.10 -22.44 12.30
C GLY A 245 -6.76 -21.06 12.40
N VAL A 246 -8.05 -21.03 12.04
CA VAL A 246 -8.82 -19.79 11.92
C VAL A 246 -9.23 -19.25 13.29
N GLN A 247 -9.07 -17.96 13.51
CA GLN A 247 -9.43 -17.25 14.73
C GLN A 247 -10.15 -15.94 14.43
N SER A 248 -11.11 -15.56 15.29
CA SER A 248 -11.76 -14.25 15.23
C SER A 248 -10.90 -13.17 15.89
N GLY A 249 -10.88 -11.98 15.30
CA GLY A 249 -10.26 -10.79 15.88
C GLY A 249 -11.11 -10.06 16.91
N VAL A 250 -12.38 -10.45 17.12
CA VAL A 250 -13.28 -9.77 18.06
C VAL A 250 -12.65 -9.64 19.44
N GLY A 251 -12.65 -8.42 19.98
CA GLY A 251 -12.09 -8.08 21.29
C GLY A 251 -10.59 -7.76 21.26
N LEU A 252 -9.93 -7.79 20.10
CA LEU A 252 -8.61 -7.18 19.96
C LEU A 252 -8.72 -5.67 20.15
N THR A 253 -7.73 -5.10 20.84
CA THR A 253 -7.63 -3.67 21.08
C THR A 253 -6.21 -3.18 20.84
N TRP A 254 -6.07 -1.95 20.40
CA TRP A 254 -4.79 -1.27 20.25
C TRP A 254 -4.91 0.18 20.74
N GLU A 255 -3.85 0.68 21.38
CA GLU A 255 -3.78 2.02 21.98
C GLU A 255 -2.36 2.60 21.84
N ASP A 256 -2.24 3.82 21.32
CA ASP A 256 -0.94 4.49 21.10
C ASP A 256 -1.09 6.02 21.02
N GLY A 257 -2.13 6.51 20.33
CA GLY A 257 -2.50 7.93 20.32
C GLY A 257 -1.53 8.84 19.58
N ARG A 258 -0.93 8.38 18.47
CA ARG A 258 0.03 9.18 17.70
C ARG A 258 -0.61 9.72 16.42
N SER A 259 -0.32 10.99 16.10
CA SER A 259 -0.70 11.60 14.83
C SER A 259 0.40 11.39 13.78
N PRO A 260 0.06 11.04 12.52
CA PRO A 260 1.03 10.93 11.43
C PRO A 260 1.70 12.27 11.10
N TYR A 261 1.16 13.39 11.59
CA TYR A 261 1.70 14.73 11.42
C TYR A 261 2.71 15.12 12.51
N GLU A 262 2.92 14.26 13.51
CA GLU A 262 3.90 14.42 14.58
C GLU A 262 5.08 13.46 14.42
N SER A 263 4.81 12.20 14.05
CA SER A 263 5.81 11.17 13.76
C SER A 263 5.37 10.37 12.55
N GLY A 264 6.28 10.17 11.60
CA GLY A 264 6.03 9.35 10.42
C GLY A 264 5.97 7.85 10.73
N PRO A 265 5.94 7.03 9.67
CA PRO A 265 5.80 5.60 9.82
C PRO A 265 7.06 4.96 10.41
N VAL A 266 6.88 3.81 11.04
CA VAL A 266 7.91 2.94 11.63
C VAL A 266 7.79 1.51 11.12
N LEU A 267 8.84 0.72 11.29
CA LEU A 267 8.77 -0.73 11.19
C LEU A 267 7.97 -1.29 12.39
N VAL A 268 7.24 -2.36 12.14
CA VAL A 268 6.48 -3.10 13.16
C VAL A 268 6.74 -4.60 13.11
N GLY A 269 7.64 -5.02 12.22
CA GLY A 269 8.15 -6.38 12.13
C GLY A 269 9.33 -6.47 11.18
N ALA A 270 10.29 -7.32 11.51
CA ALA A 270 11.32 -7.79 10.58
C ALA A 270 11.51 -9.30 10.76
N LYS A 271 11.44 -10.06 9.66
CA LYS A 271 11.49 -11.52 9.70
C LYS A 271 12.46 -12.07 8.65
N LEU A 272 13.40 -12.90 9.11
CA LEU A 272 14.41 -13.53 8.27
C LEU A 272 13.99 -14.96 7.90
N ASN A 273 13.78 -15.21 6.62
CA ASN A 273 13.49 -16.54 6.07
C ASN A 273 14.56 -16.96 5.05
N HIS A 274 14.56 -18.24 4.70
CA HIS A 274 15.14 -18.68 3.44
C HIS A 274 14.28 -18.20 2.25
N VAL A 275 14.93 -17.79 1.17
CA VAL A 275 14.28 -17.48 -0.12
C VAL A 275 13.56 -18.71 -0.69
N GLY A 276 14.21 -19.88 -0.61
CA GLY A 276 13.70 -21.12 -1.18
C GLY A 276 13.93 -21.24 -2.68
N ASP A 277 13.08 -22.01 -3.37
CA ASP A 277 13.26 -22.34 -4.80
C ASP A 277 12.30 -21.59 -5.75
N ARG A 278 11.33 -20.86 -5.19
CA ARG A 278 10.30 -20.13 -5.95
C ARG A 278 9.63 -19.03 -5.12
N PRO A 279 9.10 -17.98 -5.76
CA PRO A 279 8.27 -16.95 -5.13
C PRO A 279 6.89 -17.53 -4.79
N ALA A 280 6.73 -18.10 -3.60
CA ALA A 280 5.47 -18.74 -3.20
C ALA A 280 4.47 -17.69 -2.71
N GLY A 281 3.37 -17.52 -3.44
CA GLY A 281 2.29 -16.60 -3.07
C GLY A 281 2.45 -15.19 -3.62
N GLU A 282 3.53 -14.90 -4.34
CA GLU A 282 3.65 -13.68 -5.14
C GLU A 282 2.55 -13.61 -6.20
N GLY A 283 1.98 -12.43 -6.33
CA GLY A 283 0.76 -12.13 -7.02
C GLY A 283 -0.49 -12.51 -6.23
N GLY A 284 -1.51 -11.67 -6.35
CA GLY A 284 -2.83 -11.88 -5.79
C GLY A 284 -3.86 -12.47 -6.75
N ALA A 285 -5.10 -11.97 -6.65
CA ALA A 285 -6.26 -12.55 -7.32
C ALA A 285 -6.54 -11.99 -8.71
N PRO A 286 -7.10 -12.76 -9.65
CA PRO A 286 -7.57 -12.22 -10.92
C PRO A 286 -8.60 -11.10 -10.68
N PRO A 287 -8.48 -9.93 -11.33
CA PRO A 287 -7.62 -9.63 -12.49
C PRO A 287 -6.24 -9.04 -12.16
N LEU A 288 -5.90 -8.84 -10.88
CA LEU A 288 -4.69 -8.12 -10.46
C LEU A 288 -3.42 -8.99 -10.40
N GLU A 289 -3.51 -10.30 -10.63
CA GLU A 289 -2.44 -11.33 -10.51
C GLU A 289 -1.02 -10.95 -10.99
N ARG A 290 -0.87 -9.95 -11.86
CA ARG A 290 0.41 -9.56 -12.47
C ARG A 290 0.66 -8.06 -12.49
N VAL A 291 -0.14 -7.27 -11.79
CA VAL A 291 0.00 -5.81 -11.81
C VAL A 291 1.29 -5.46 -11.07
N LEU A 292 2.23 -4.82 -11.78
CA LEU A 292 3.57 -4.44 -11.28
C LEU A 292 4.51 -5.61 -10.92
N LEU A 293 4.13 -6.83 -11.33
CA LEU A 293 4.88 -8.06 -11.14
C LEU A 293 5.63 -8.49 -12.42
N PRO A 294 6.67 -9.34 -12.31
CA PRO A 294 7.26 -9.81 -11.06
C PRO A 294 8.21 -8.77 -10.43
N ASN A 295 8.16 -8.68 -9.11
CA ASN A 295 8.89 -7.76 -8.21
C ASN A 295 9.69 -8.54 -7.14
N ASP A 296 9.73 -9.87 -7.25
CA ASP A 296 10.30 -10.77 -6.24
C ASP A 296 11.83 -10.95 -6.38
N GLU A 297 12.45 -11.59 -5.39
CA GLU A 297 13.89 -11.80 -5.34
C GLU A 297 14.47 -12.58 -6.54
N PHE A 298 13.69 -13.49 -7.16
CA PHE A 298 14.12 -14.22 -8.34
C PHE A 298 14.12 -13.34 -9.57
N ALA A 299 13.12 -12.46 -9.68
CA ALA A 299 13.00 -11.52 -10.79
C ALA A 299 14.07 -10.44 -10.77
N LEU A 300 14.42 -9.91 -9.59
CA LEU A 300 15.43 -8.85 -9.47
C LEU A 300 16.87 -9.37 -9.39
N TYR A 301 17.10 -10.49 -8.71
CA TYR A 301 18.45 -10.94 -8.35
C TYR A 301 18.80 -12.36 -8.79
N GLY A 302 17.85 -13.08 -9.41
CA GLY A 302 18.00 -14.51 -9.70
C GLY A 302 17.89 -15.40 -8.47
N GLY A 303 17.40 -14.85 -7.35
CA GLY A 303 17.21 -15.50 -6.06
C GLY A 303 18.05 -14.84 -4.96
N GLY A 304 18.28 -15.60 -3.90
CA GLY A 304 19.12 -15.24 -2.75
C GLY A 304 19.21 -16.43 -1.81
N ASP A 305 20.02 -16.32 -0.76
CA ASP A 305 20.05 -17.36 0.29
C ASP A 305 19.01 -17.06 1.38
N PHE A 306 18.82 -15.76 1.68
CA PHE A 306 17.93 -15.29 2.73
C PHE A 306 17.13 -14.05 2.28
N ARG A 307 15.92 -13.96 2.82
CA ARG A 307 14.99 -12.85 2.64
C ARG A 307 14.67 -12.28 4.01
N LEU A 308 15.00 -11.02 4.21
CA LEU A 308 14.63 -10.27 5.39
C LEU A 308 13.45 -9.39 5.04
N ARG A 309 12.24 -9.90 5.31
CA ARG A 309 10.98 -9.21 5.04
C ARG A 309 10.69 -8.23 6.16
N LEU A 310 10.39 -7.00 5.80
CA LEU A 310 10.01 -5.92 6.70
C LEU A 310 8.50 -5.72 6.63
N LEU A 311 7.89 -5.37 7.76
CA LEU A 311 6.49 -4.98 7.85
C LEU A 311 6.43 -3.57 8.40
N THR A 312 5.71 -2.71 7.71
CA THR A 312 5.64 -1.27 7.99
C THR A 312 4.29 -0.90 8.58
N SER A 313 4.27 0.08 9.49
CA SER A 313 3.03 0.60 10.10
C SER A 313 2.12 1.38 9.15
N GLY A 314 2.64 1.73 7.97
CA GLY A 314 2.00 2.48 6.90
C GLY A 314 2.97 2.58 5.72
N GLY A 315 2.58 3.24 4.63
CA GLY A 315 3.40 3.28 3.41
C GLY A 315 4.81 3.86 3.69
N TYR A 316 5.83 3.26 3.08
CA TYR A 316 7.24 3.62 3.28
C TYR A 316 7.83 4.20 1.99
N THR A 317 7.51 5.47 1.72
CA THR A 317 7.93 6.15 0.49
C THR A 317 8.95 7.26 0.78
N PRO A 318 9.92 7.56 -0.11
CA PRO A 318 10.91 8.62 0.14
C PRO A 318 10.34 10.02 0.37
N THR A 319 9.16 10.32 -0.19
CA THR A 319 8.57 11.68 -0.11
C THR A 319 7.06 11.70 0.13
N GLY A 320 6.39 10.54 0.23
CA GLY A 320 4.94 10.45 0.33
C GLY A 320 4.21 10.28 -1.01
N ILE A 321 4.92 10.33 -2.15
CA ILE A 321 4.37 10.04 -3.49
C ILE A 321 5.33 9.28 -4.41
N ASP A 322 6.64 9.35 -4.18
CA ASP A 322 7.62 8.66 -5.01
C ASP A 322 7.80 7.22 -4.51
N SER A 323 8.07 6.27 -5.43
CA SER A 323 8.31 4.88 -5.05
C SER A 323 9.69 4.66 -4.44
N LEU A 324 9.78 3.73 -3.50
CA LEU A 324 11.05 3.14 -3.11
C LEU A 324 11.58 2.29 -4.28
N THR A 325 12.89 2.33 -4.52
CA THR A 325 13.51 1.63 -5.65
C THR A 325 14.39 0.48 -5.15
N PRO A 326 14.60 -0.57 -5.96
CA PRO A 326 15.43 -1.71 -5.56
C PRO A 326 16.87 -1.37 -5.15
N ASN A 327 17.39 -0.22 -5.56
CA ASN A 327 18.71 0.30 -5.19
C ASN A 327 18.68 1.32 -4.04
N ALA A 328 17.54 1.51 -3.36
CA ALA A 328 17.38 2.51 -2.30
C ALA A 328 17.92 2.06 -0.93
N TYR A 329 18.37 0.81 -0.78
CA TYR A 329 18.85 0.24 0.49
C TYR A 329 19.80 1.17 1.26
N GLU A 330 20.88 1.62 0.62
CA GLU A 330 21.94 2.40 1.27
C GLU A 330 21.49 3.78 1.76
N ASN A 331 20.37 4.30 1.23
CA ASN A 331 19.82 5.59 1.64
C ASN A 331 18.90 5.49 2.86
N HIS A 332 18.35 4.31 3.16
CA HIS A 332 17.25 4.18 4.11
C HIS A 332 17.46 3.12 5.19
N PHE A 333 18.23 2.07 4.90
CA PHE A 333 18.32 0.88 5.76
C PHE A 333 19.76 0.50 6.10
N ARG A 334 19.93 -0.15 7.25
CA ARG A 334 21.12 -0.95 7.56
C ARG A 334 20.78 -2.13 8.46
N ILE A 335 21.50 -3.23 8.30
CA ILE A 335 21.30 -4.44 9.11
C ILE A 335 22.39 -4.53 10.18
N HIS A 336 21.98 -4.88 11.40
CA HIS A 336 22.88 -5.12 12.52
C HIS A 336 23.10 -6.62 12.69
N ALA A 337 24.36 -7.05 12.59
CA ALA A 337 24.78 -8.42 12.84
C ALA A 337 25.87 -8.48 13.92
N ALA A 338 25.89 -9.56 14.70
CA ALA A 338 26.94 -9.78 15.68
C ALA A 338 28.25 -10.24 15.01
N ALA A 339 29.39 -9.68 15.41
CA ALA A 339 30.72 -10.18 15.09
C ALA A 339 31.12 -11.35 16.01
N GLU A 340 32.18 -12.08 15.65
CA GLU A 340 32.76 -13.17 16.46
C GLU A 340 33.19 -12.72 17.88
N ASP A 341 33.56 -11.45 18.06
CA ASP A 341 33.92 -10.88 19.35
C ASP A 341 32.74 -10.30 20.15
N GLY A 342 31.52 -10.41 19.59
CA GLY A 342 30.29 -9.90 20.17
C GLY A 342 30.02 -8.40 19.91
N SER A 343 30.88 -7.71 19.16
CA SER A 343 30.58 -6.36 18.68
C SER A 343 29.56 -6.36 17.53
N THR A 344 29.02 -5.20 17.17
CA THR A 344 28.06 -5.07 16.06
C THR A 344 28.77 -4.71 14.76
N VAL A 345 28.45 -5.43 13.69
CA VAL A 345 28.76 -5.09 12.30
C VAL A 345 27.52 -4.49 11.65
N LEU A 346 27.69 -3.34 11.01
CA LEU A 346 26.63 -2.70 10.23
C LEU A 346 26.81 -3.06 8.76
N LEU A 347 25.83 -3.77 8.21
CA LEU A 347 25.73 -4.03 6.78
C LEU A 347 25.01 -2.82 6.18
N SER A 348 25.74 -1.84 5.67
CA SER A 348 25.17 -0.56 5.17
C SER A 348 25.27 -0.37 3.66
N GLU A 349 26.01 -1.24 2.97
CA GLU A 349 26.28 -1.13 1.54
C GLU A 349 25.86 -2.42 0.81
N VAL A 350 25.34 -2.28 -0.40
CA VAL A 350 25.01 -3.41 -1.26
C VAL A 350 26.27 -3.96 -1.93
N GLY A 351 26.31 -5.26 -2.18
CA GLY A 351 27.43 -5.90 -2.88
C GLY A 351 28.73 -6.07 -2.07
N VAL A 352 28.75 -5.63 -0.81
CA VAL A 352 29.89 -5.78 0.10
C VAL A 352 29.79 -7.10 0.89
N ASP A 353 30.91 -7.82 0.99
CA ASP A 353 31.04 -8.99 1.87
C ASP A 353 31.39 -8.53 3.29
N TYR A 354 30.47 -8.73 4.22
CA TYR A 354 30.64 -8.43 5.63
C TYR A 354 30.98 -9.70 6.41
N GLU A 355 32.12 -9.68 7.09
CA GLU A 355 32.49 -10.73 8.05
C GLU A 355 31.72 -10.53 9.35
N VAL A 356 30.91 -11.51 9.72
CA VAL A 356 30.10 -11.54 10.94
C VAL A 356 30.31 -12.87 11.66
N ALA A 357 29.70 -13.04 12.83
CA ALA A 357 29.78 -14.30 13.57
C ALA A 357 29.22 -15.44 12.70
N GLY A 358 30.01 -16.49 12.49
CA GLY A 358 29.59 -17.66 11.72
C GLY A 358 29.84 -17.60 10.21
N GLY A 359 30.38 -16.50 9.66
CA GLY A 359 30.77 -16.43 8.23
C GLY A 359 30.56 -15.06 7.60
N THR A 360 30.21 -15.06 6.32
CA THR A 360 30.03 -13.84 5.53
C THR A 360 28.57 -13.62 5.16
N LEU A 361 28.13 -12.35 5.15
CA LEU A 361 26.87 -11.91 4.57
C LEU A 361 27.09 -10.79 3.55
N ARG A 362 26.24 -10.75 2.52
CA ARG A 362 26.17 -9.66 1.54
C ARG A 362 24.73 -9.31 1.23
N VAL A 363 24.42 -8.02 1.23
CA VAL A 363 23.12 -7.48 0.78
C VAL A 363 23.13 -7.33 -0.74
N LEU A 364 22.06 -7.77 -1.41
CA LEU A 364 21.87 -7.61 -2.85
C LEU A 364 21.07 -6.35 -3.21
N GLY A 365 20.07 -6.01 -2.39
CA GLY A 365 19.21 -4.83 -2.56
C GLY A 365 17.81 -5.09 -2.02
N LEU A 366 16.85 -4.26 -2.45
CA LEU A 366 15.44 -4.35 -2.06
C LEU A 366 14.60 -5.09 -3.13
N ALA A 367 13.65 -5.91 -2.72
CA ALA A 367 12.62 -6.55 -3.55
C ALA A 367 11.24 -6.31 -2.91
N ASP A 368 10.17 -6.88 -3.48
CA ASP A 368 8.78 -6.66 -3.02
C ASP A 368 8.39 -5.19 -3.22
N LEU A 369 8.63 -4.69 -4.44
CA LEU A 369 8.38 -3.30 -4.82
C LEU A 369 7.81 -3.23 -6.24
N GLY A 370 8.65 -3.43 -7.25
CA GLY A 370 8.25 -3.38 -8.65
C GLY A 370 9.24 -4.05 -9.57
N GLN A 371 9.03 -3.92 -10.87
CA GLN A 371 9.81 -4.64 -11.86
C GLN A 371 11.29 -4.23 -11.90
N ALA A 372 12.15 -5.15 -12.34
CA ALA A 372 13.57 -4.88 -12.53
C ALA A 372 13.86 -3.93 -13.72
N GLU A 373 15.00 -3.22 -13.71
CA GLU A 373 15.41 -2.34 -14.84
C GLU A 373 15.50 -3.10 -16.18
N ASP A 374 15.97 -4.34 -16.17
CA ASP A 374 16.09 -5.16 -17.38
C ASP A 374 14.73 -5.67 -17.91
N GLN A 375 13.67 -5.50 -17.13
CA GLN A 375 12.28 -5.74 -17.50
C GLN A 375 11.57 -4.46 -17.99
N GLY A 376 12.29 -3.34 -18.07
CA GLY A 376 11.82 -2.08 -18.64
C GLY A 376 11.46 -1.01 -17.62
N ALA A 377 11.67 -1.26 -16.33
CA ALA A 377 11.60 -0.23 -15.30
C ALA A 377 12.77 0.75 -15.41
N THR A 378 12.64 1.91 -14.79
CA THR A 378 13.74 2.85 -14.55
C THR A 378 13.68 3.25 -13.10
N TYR A 379 14.79 3.12 -12.38
CA TYR A 379 14.87 3.45 -10.95
C TYR A 379 15.11 4.96 -10.79
N ASP A 380 14.10 5.73 -11.17
CA ASP A 380 14.00 7.18 -10.96
C ASP A 380 12.65 7.52 -10.33
N LEU A 381 12.29 8.81 -10.29
CA LEU A 381 11.02 9.26 -9.72
C LEU A 381 9.78 8.64 -10.37
N CYS A 382 9.90 8.05 -11.57
CA CYS A 382 8.80 7.38 -12.26
C CYS A 382 8.87 5.87 -12.17
N TYR A 383 9.72 5.33 -11.30
CA TYR A 383 9.57 3.96 -10.85
C TYR A 383 8.15 3.77 -10.29
N GLN A 384 7.62 2.56 -10.45
CA GLN A 384 6.28 2.20 -9.99
C GLN A 384 6.43 0.94 -9.14
N GLU A 385 6.14 1.10 -7.86
CA GLU A 385 5.98 -0.01 -6.91
C GLU A 385 4.50 -0.35 -6.70
N ASP A 386 4.23 -1.56 -6.22
CA ASP A 386 2.93 -2.07 -5.74
C ASP A 386 2.34 -1.30 -4.54
N ALA A 387 3.20 -0.62 -3.78
CA ALA A 387 2.91 0.32 -2.70
C ALA A 387 2.30 -0.33 -1.44
N ASP A 388 2.53 -1.62 -1.25
CA ASP A 388 2.12 -2.34 -0.05
C ASP A 388 3.01 -2.04 1.17
N ASN A 389 2.71 -2.72 2.29
CA ASN A 389 3.38 -2.52 3.57
C ASN A 389 4.57 -3.46 3.80
N TYR A 390 5.02 -4.16 2.76
CA TYR A 390 6.13 -5.10 2.79
C TYR A 390 7.30 -4.57 1.99
N ILE A 391 8.50 -4.88 2.48
CA ILE A 391 9.76 -4.57 1.79
C ILE A 391 10.69 -5.73 2.08
N ASP A 392 11.28 -6.32 1.05
CA ASP A 392 12.25 -7.40 1.23
C ASP A 392 13.68 -6.91 1.06
N ILE A 393 14.55 -7.20 2.03
CA ILE A 393 16.00 -7.08 1.84
C ILE A 393 16.58 -8.46 1.51
N ILE A 394 17.20 -8.59 0.35
CA ILE A 394 17.74 -9.87 -0.14
C ILE A 394 19.20 -10.01 0.23
N LEU A 395 19.56 -11.16 0.81
CA LEU A 395 20.92 -11.47 1.25
C LEU A 395 21.43 -12.79 0.66
N ILE A 396 22.75 -12.85 0.50
CA ILE A 396 23.49 -14.09 0.26
C ILE A 396 24.58 -14.28 1.32
N GLY A 397 24.96 -15.52 1.59
CA GLY A 397 26.01 -15.82 2.55
C GLY A 397 25.81 -17.13 3.32
N ASP A 398 26.47 -17.23 4.46
CA ASP A 398 26.42 -18.41 5.32
C ASP A 398 25.20 -18.40 6.26
N GLU A 399 24.54 -19.54 6.45
CA GLU A 399 23.39 -19.64 7.37
C GLU A 399 23.76 -19.29 8.82
N ALA A 400 24.95 -19.70 9.28
CA ALA A 400 25.42 -19.32 10.60
C ALA A 400 25.62 -17.80 10.74
N ALA A 401 26.05 -17.15 9.65
CA ALA A 401 26.18 -15.70 9.56
C ALA A 401 24.80 -15.02 9.56
N ALA A 402 23.83 -15.54 8.83
CA ALA A 402 22.46 -15.05 8.81
C ALA A 402 21.80 -15.08 10.20
N ARG A 403 22.07 -16.13 10.98
CA ARG A 403 21.62 -16.25 12.39
C ARG A 403 22.25 -15.24 13.35
N SER A 404 23.30 -14.53 12.93
CA SER A 404 23.90 -13.46 13.73
C SER A 404 23.21 -12.10 13.56
N ILE A 405 22.28 -11.98 12.60
CA ILE A 405 21.45 -10.78 12.43
C ILE A 405 20.60 -10.58 13.68
N THR A 406 20.51 -9.33 14.13
CA THR A 406 19.79 -8.95 15.33
C THR A 406 18.69 -7.92 15.07
N HIS A 407 18.96 -6.93 14.22
CA HIS A 407 18.05 -5.82 13.96
C HIS A 407 18.17 -5.32 12.52
N VAL A 408 17.10 -4.70 12.05
CA VAL A 408 17.12 -3.76 10.93
C VAL A 408 16.92 -2.37 11.48
N GLU A 409 17.68 -1.41 10.96
CA GLU A 409 17.54 -0.02 11.33
C GLU A 409 17.11 0.82 10.14
N VAL A 410 16.18 1.74 10.40
CA VAL A 410 15.83 2.87 9.53
C VAL A 410 16.34 4.12 10.23
N PRO A 411 17.56 4.61 9.92
CA PRO A 411 18.15 5.66 10.72
C PRO A 411 17.42 6.99 10.62
N SER A 412 16.84 7.31 9.45
CA SER A 412 16.09 8.55 9.19
C SER A 412 16.85 9.86 9.51
N GLU A 413 18.18 9.80 9.65
CA GLU A 413 19.02 10.92 10.05
C GLU A 413 20.41 10.89 9.45
N GLY A 414 21.09 12.05 9.47
CA GLY A 414 22.45 12.18 8.97
C GLY A 414 22.53 12.02 7.46
N GLU A 415 23.20 10.96 7.00
CA GLU A 415 23.32 10.61 5.58
C GLU A 415 22.14 9.75 5.09
N TYR A 416 21.31 9.23 5.99
CA TYR A 416 20.13 8.45 5.66
C TYR A 416 18.92 9.37 5.50
N LEU A 417 18.12 9.07 4.49
CA LEU A 417 16.91 9.82 4.17
C LEU A 417 15.72 9.24 4.94
N PRO A 418 14.82 10.10 5.47
CA PRO A 418 13.59 9.62 6.07
C PRO A 418 12.64 9.04 5.03
N LEU A 419 11.64 8.31 5.51
CA LEU A 419 10.51 7.79 4.76
C LEU A 419 9.22 8.43 5.27
N TYR A 420 8.16 8.37 4.45
CA TYR A 420 6.89 9.04 4.70
C TYR A 420 5.75 8.11 4.33
N ASN A 421 4.67 8.21 5.12
CA ASN A 421 3.34 7.76 4.69
C ASN A 421 2.92 8.55 3.44
N PRO A 422 1.94 8.03 2.66
CA PRO A 422 1.27 8.86 1.67
C PRO A 422 0.76 10.16 2.30
N GLY A 423 0.68 11.24 1.52
CA GLY A 423 0.44 12.58 2.08
C GLY A 423 1.70 13.26 2.66
N GLY A 424 2.88 12.70 2.37
CA GLY A 424 4.17 13.38 2.58
C GLY A 424 4.38 14.55 1.60
N PRO A 425 5.48 15.31 1.75
CA PRO A 425 5.70 16.58 1.06
C PRO A 425 5.87 16.48 -0.46
N GLY A 426 6.10 15.28 -1.00
CA GLY A 426 6.53 15.08 -2.38
C GLY A 426 7.86 15.77 -2.70
N PRO A 427 8.32 15.69 -3.97
CA PRO A 427 9.52 16.40 -4.42
C PRO A 427 9.39 17.92 -4.40
N THR A 428 8.17 18.45 -4.46
CA THR A 428 7.90 19.90 -4.58
C THR A 428 6.71 20.28 -3.69
N PRO A 429 6.93 20.46 -2.38
CA PRO A 429 5.85 20.74 -1.45
C PRO A 429 5.18 22.09 -1.72
N PHE A 430 3.87 22.15 -1.50
CA PHE A 430 3.12 23.39 -1.54
C PHE A 430 3.39 24.23 -0.30
N PRO A 431 3.55 25.56 -0.45
CA PRO A 431 3.58 26.46 0.69
C PRO A 431 2.31 26.32 1.53
N ASP A 432 2.47 26.41 2.85
CA ASP A 432 1.38 26.44 3.84
C ASP A 432 0.54 25.14 3.95
N VAL A 433 0.97 24.05 3.31
CA VAL A 433 0.42 22.70 3.54
C VAL A 433 1.28 21.98 4.58
N ARG A 434 0.62 21.40 5.59
CA ARG A 434 1.28 20.49 6.54
C ARG A 434 1.16 19.08 6.00
N TYR A 435 2.29 18.42 5.83
CA TYR A 435 2.39 17.05 5.33
C TYR A 435 2.64 16.08 6.48
N THR A 436 2.46 14.78 6.22
CA THR A 436 2.87 13.72 7.16
C THR A 436 4.33 13.91 7.55
N ALA A 437 4.62 13.61 8.82
CA ALA A 437 5.96 13.76 9.36
C ALA A 437 6.90 12.68 8.78
N PRO A 438 8.20 12.96 8.70
CA PRO A 438 9.19 11.94 8.38
C PRO A 438 9.19 10.82 9.43
N SER A 439 9.57 9.62 9.01
CA SER A 439 9.89 8.51 9.90
C SER A 439 10.91 8.94 10.95
N PRO A 440 10.74 8.55 12.22
CA PRO A 440 11.80 8.71 13.22
C PRO A 440 12.94 7.70 12.97
N PRO A 441 14.09 7.83 13.66
CA PRO A 441 15.04 6.73 13.77
C PRO A 441 14.35 5.52 14.40
N ASP A 442 14.52 4.35 13.79
CA ASP A 442 13.84 3.13 14.19
C ASP A 442 14.78 1.92 14.11
N LEU A 443 14.66 1.02 15.09
CA LEU A 443 15.52 -0.15 15.26
C LEU A 443 14.65 -1.36 15.59
N GLU A 444 14.27 -2.11 14.56
CA GLU A 444 13.35 -3.22 14.64
C GLU A 444 14.11 -4.54 14.86
N PRO A 445 13.78 -5.32 15.91
CA PRO A 445 14.38 -6.64 16.12
C PRO A 445 13.99 -7.61 15.00
N VAL A 446 14.94 -8.47 14.61
CA VAL A 446 14.72 -9.48 13.59
C VAL A 446 14.29 -10.80 14.21
N LEU A 447 13.13 -11.30 13.79
CA LEU A 447 12.67 -12.66 14.04
C LEU A 447 13.39 -13.64 13.10
N ILE A 448 14.16 -14.56 13.66
CA ILE A 448 14.89 -15.58 12.90
C ILE A 448 13.96 -16.78 12.62
N ALA A 449 13.40 -16.81 11.41
CA ALA A 449 12.43 -17.80 10.93
C ALA A 449 13.07 -18.71 9.86
N LEU A 450 14.29 -19.19 10.13
CA LEU A 450 15.04 -20.10 9.25
C LEU A 450 14.65 -21.56 9.45
N ASP A 451 14.30 -21.96 10.68
CA ASP A 451 13.93 -23.34 11.02
C ASP A 451 12.43 -23.60 10.81
N ASP A 452 11.60 -22.58 11.03
CA ASP A 452 10.18 -22.53 10.71
C ASP A 452 9.92 -21.22 9.97
N PRO A 453 9.44 -21.26 8.71
CA PRO A 453 9.23 -20.03 7.95
C PRO A 453 8.13 -19.14 8.51
N MET A 454 7.31 -19.65 9.44
CA MET A 454 6.16 -18.95 10.02
C MET A 454 5.20 -18.46 8.93
N ARG A 455 4.71 -19.42 8.14
CA ARG A 455 3.81 -19.20 7.01
C ARG A 455 2.59 -20.10 7.07
N VAL A 456 1.45 -19.58 6.65
CA VAL A 456 0.18 -20.31 6.56
C VAL A 456 -0.33 -20.34 5.12
N SER A 457 -1.26 -21.24 4.83
CA SER A 457 -1.95 -21.29 3.54
C SER A 457 -3.37 -21.77 3.77
N THR A 458 -4.30 -21.24 2.98
CA THR A 458 -5.64 -21.82 2.95
C THR A 458 -5.60 -23.22 2.32
N PRO A 459 -6.47 -24.14 2.77
CA PRO A 459 -6.54 -25.51 2.24
C PRO A 459 -6.79 -25.64 0.74
#